data_AF-A0A7V8Y6R0-F1
#
_entry.id   AF-A0A7V8Y6R0-F1
#
_cell.length_a   1.000
_cell.length_b   1.000
_cell.length_c   1.000
_cell.angle_alpha   90.00
_cell.angle_beta   90.00
_cell.angle_gamma   90.00
#
_symmetry.space_group_name_H-M   'P 1'
#
loop_
_entity.id
_entity.type
_entity.pdbx_description
1 polymer ?
#
loop_
_entity_poly.entity_id
_entity_poly.type
_entity_poly.pdbx_seq_one_letter_code
_entity_poly.pdbx_strand_id
1 'polypeptide(L)'
;MKIEANCETCGRTFLLSQIGSDSDAPGRCPFCGARFARHYASVLMEAVHDAEVAAARAVHALGRLQAMETGFQIDIEGVLSTLATQVRAHDVHESSTPRA
;
A
#
# COMPACT_ATOMS: atom_id res chain seq x y z
N MET A 1 4.91 9.07 -0.57
CA MET A 1 5.00 7.88 -1.46
C MET A 1 3.63 7.66 -2.06
N LYS A 2 3.53 7.16 -3.30
CA LYS A 2 2.25 6.80 -3.92
C LYS A 2 2.19 5.29 -4.10
N ILE A 3 1.03 4.68 -3.84
CA ILE A 3 0.87 3.22 -3.93
C ILE A 3 0.39 2.85 -5.34
N GLU A 4 1.16 1.98 -5.98
CA GLU A 4 0.88 1.42 -7.30
C GLU A 4 0.17 0.07 -7.18
N ALA A 5 -0.68 -0.24 -8.15
CA ALA A 5 -1.30 -1.55 -8.32
C ALA A 5 -1.29 -1.97 -9.79
N ASN A 6 -1.24 -3.29 -10.01
CA ASN A 6 -1.30 -3.88 -11.34
C ASN A 6 -2.72 -4.39 -11.62
N CYS A 7 -3.25 -4.07 -12.79
CA CYS A 7 -4.51 -4.65 -13.22
C CYS A 7 -4.28 -6.10 -13.66
N GLU A 8 -4.95 -7.06 -13.04
CA GLU A 8 -4.85 -8.48 -13.42
C GLU A 8 -5.42 -8.77 -14.82
N THR A 9 -6.29 -7.90 -15.34
CA THR A 9 -6.89 -8.08 -16.67
C THR A 9 -5.99 -7.60 -17.81
N CYS A 10 -5.37 -6.43 -17.68
CA CYS A 10 -4.56 -5.83 -18.76
C CYS A 10 -3.07 -5.68 -18.43
N GLY A 11 -2.64 -6.06 -17.23
CA GLY A 11 -1.24 -6.02 -16.76
C GLY A 11 -0.70 -4.63 -16.44
N ARG A 12 -1.41 -3.56 -16.79
CA ARG A 12 -0.92 -2.19 -16.63
C ARG A 12 -0.90 -1.76 -15.16
N THR A 13 0.15 -1.05 -14.79
CA THR A 13 0.30 -0.40 -13.48
C THR A 13 -0.46 0.94 -13.44
N PHE A 14 -1.18 1.20 -12.36
CA PHE A 14 -1.86 2.47 -12.08
C PHE A 14 -1.69 2.85 -10.60
N LEU A 15 -1.96 4.11 -10.25
CA LEU A 15 -1.96 4.56 -8.86
C LEU A 15 -3.29 4.20 -8.20
N LEU A 16 -3.28 3.65 -6.98
CA LEU A 16 -4.53 3.35 -6.26
C LEU A 16 -5.40 4.59 -6.04
N SER A 17 -4.80 5.78 -5.93
CA SER A 17 -5.54 7.04 -5.84
C SER A 17 -6.33 7.41 -7.10
N GLN A 18 -6.03 6.82 -8.26
CA GLN A 18 -6.75 7.07 -9.53
C GLN A 18 -8.08 6.32 -9.63
N ILE A 19 -8.34 5.36 -8.75
CA ILE A 19 -9.54 4.50 -8.80
C ILE A 19 -10.46 4.70 -7.59
N GLY A 20 -10.20 5.74 -6.81
CA GLY A 20 -10.96 6.14 -5.65
C GLY A 20 -12.36 6.65 -5.96
N SER A 21 -13.14 6.89 -4.91
CA SER A 21 -14.52 7.39 -4.99
C SER A 21 -14.66 8.70 -5.78
N ASP A 22 -13.62 9.54 -5.76
CA ASP A 22 -13.59 10.84 -6.45
C ASP A 22 -13.08 10.74 -7.91
N SER A 23 -12.80 9.54 -8.42
CA SER A 23 -12.35 9.35 -9.80
C SER A 23 -13.51 9.20 -10.78
N ASP A 24 -13.25 9.45 -12.06
CA ASP A 24 -14.23 9.30 -13.14
C ASP A 24 -14.67 7.82 -13.35
N ALA A 25 -13.96 6.86 -12.76
CA ALA A 25 -14.20 5.43 -12.91
C ALA A 25 -13.89 4.67 -11.61
N PRO A 26 -14.67 4.90 -10.53
CA PRO A 26 -14.40 4.33 -9.22
C PRO A 26 -14.52 2.80 -9.27
N GLY A 27 -13.53 2.12 -8.70
CA GLY A 27 -13.47 0.65 -8.72
C GLY A 27 -13.32 0.05 -10.14
N ARG A 28 -12.75 0.80 -11.09
CA ARG A 28 -12.42 0.30 -12.43
C ARG A 28 -10.97 0.57 -12.81
N CYS A 29 -10.40 -0.31 -13.63
CA CYS A 29 -9.09 -0.07 -14.22
C CYS A 29 -9.18 1.17 -15.13
N PRO A 30 -8.30 2.19 -14.96
CA PRO A 30 -8.29 3.39 -15.79
C PRO A 30 -8.00 3.14 -17.28
N PHE A 31 -7.48 1.95 -17.60
CA PHE A 31 -6.98 1.63 -18.94
C PHE A 31 -7.87 0.68 -19.74
N CYS A 32 -8.47 -0.33 -19.08
CA CYS A 32 -9.30 -1.33 -19.76
C CYS A 32 -10.75 -1.36 -19.26
N GLY A 33 -11.09 -0.60 -18.22
CA GLY A 33 -12.44 -0.53 -17.67
C GLY A 33 -12.90 -1.76 -16.86
N ALA A 34 -12.01 -2.74 -16.66
CA ALA A 34 -12.25 -3.92 -15.82
C ALA A 34 -12.72 -3.50 -14.41
N ARG A 35 -13.72 -4.20 -13.86
CA ARG A 35 -14.30 -3.88 -12.55
C ARG A 35 -13.53 -4.59 -11.45
N PHE A 36 -13.08 -3.85 -10.46
CA PHE A 36 -12.57 -4.40 -9.21
C PHE A 36 -13.74 -4.82 -8.30
N ALA A 37 -13.49 -5.68 -7.32
CA ALA A 37 -14.52 -6.24 -6.45
C ALA A 37 -15.36 -5.15 -5.75
N ARG A 38 -16.68 -5.35 -5.62
CA ARG A 38 -17.63 -4.31 -5.16
C ARG A 38 -17.37 -3.80 -3.74
N HIS A 39 -16.78 -4.63 -2.87
CA HIS A 39 -16.48 -4.27 -1.47
C HIS A 39 -15.14 -3.52 -1.32
N TYR A 40 -14.41 -3.31 -2.41
CA TYR A 40 -13.09 -2.71 -2.40
C TYR A 40 -13.15 -1.17 -2.25
N ALA A 41 -14.11 -0.52 -2.89
CA ALA A 41 -14.09 0.94 -3.07
C ALA A 41 -14.28 1.76 -1.78
N SER A 42 -15.03 1.26 -0.79
CA SER A 42 -15.38 2.06 0.41
C SER A 42 -14.23 2.18 1.41
N VAL A 43 -13.37 1.16 1.53
CA VAL A 43 -12.26 1.13 2.50
C VAL A 43 -10.93 1.51 1.84
N LEU A 44 -10.82 1.35 0.51
CA LEU A 44 -9.57 1.57 -0.21
C LEU A 44 -8.99 2.97 0.00
N MET A 45 -9.81 4.01 -0.10
CA MET A 45 -9.28 5.38 -0.05
C MET A 45 -8.71 5.74 1.31
N GLU A 46 -9.40 5.34 2.38
CA GLU A 46 -8.93 5.53 3.76
C GLU A 46 -7.65 4.72 3.99
N ALA A 47 -7.65 3.43 3.63
CA ALA A 47 -6.49 2.56 3.80
C ALA A 47 -5.26 3.05 2.99
N VAL A 48 -5.46 3.52 1.76
CA VAL A 48 -4.38 4.10 0.93
C VAL A 48 -3.86 5.38 1.55
N HIS A 49 -4.75 6.28 1.99
CA HIS A 49 -4.34 7.51 2.66
C HIS A 49 -3.51 7.23 3.91
N ASP A 50 -4.00 6.34 4.78
CA ASP A 50 -3.32 5.96 6.02
C ASP A 50 -1.96 5.33 5.76
N ALA A 51 -1.87 4.43 4.77
CA ALA A 51 -0.61 3.82 4.37
C ALA A 51 0.40 4.86 3.83
N GLU A 52 -0.05 5.79 2.98
CA GLU A 52 0.82 6.86 2.45
C GLU A 52 1.35 7.78 3.56
N VAL A 53 0.50 8.14 4.53
CA VAL A 53 0.86 8.98 5.68
C VAL A 53 1.81 8.23 6.62
N ALA A 54 1.53 6.97 6.95
CA ALA A 54 2.36 6.14 7.80
C ALA A 54 3.76 5.94 7.19
N ALA A 55 3.85 5.66 5.89
CA ALA A 55 5.12 5.53 5.18
C ALA A 55 5.93 6.84 5.24
N ALA A 56 5.30 7.99 5.03
CA ALA A 56 5.98 9.28 5.13
C ALA A 56 6.53 9.55 6.53
N ARG A 57 5.76 9.21 7.58
CA ARG A 57 6.21 9.32 8.97
C ARG A 57 7.37 8.38 9.29
N ALA A 58 7.33 7.14 8.80
CA ALA A 58 8.40 6.17 8.98
C ALA A 58 9.71 6.63 8.33
N VAL A 59 9.65 7.11 7.08
CA VAL A 59 10.81 7.68 6.37
C VAL A 59 11.40 8.85 7.15
N HIS A 60 10.57 9.78 7.62
CA HIS A 60 11.04 10.92 8.40
C HIS A 60 11.69 10.48 9.73
N ALA A 61 11.09 9.52 10.44
CA ALA A 61 11.63 9.02 11.70
C ALA A 61 12.98 8.32 11.51
N LEU A 62 13.09 7.41 10.53
CA LEU A 62 14.32 6.69 10.22
C LEU A 62 15.41 7.63 9.70
N GLY A 63 15.05 8.60 8.85
CA GLY A 63 15.97 9.61 8.34
C GLY A 63 16.60 10.46 9.46
N ARG A 64 15.81 10.83 10.48
CA ARG A 64 16.36 11.51 11.67
C ARG A 64 17.36 10.65 12.43
N LEU A 65 17.05 9.36 12.63
CA LEU A 65 17.97 8.45 13.33
C LEU A 65 19.27 8.25 12.54
N GLN A 66 19.19 8.17 11.22
CA GLN A 66 20.37 8.04 10.35
C GLN A 66 21.23 9.30 10.30
N ALA A 67 20.62 10.48 10.46
CA ALA A 67 21.32 11.76 10.50
C ALA A 67 22.07 12.02 11.82
N MET A 68 21.87 11.18 12.86
CA MET A 68 22.55 11.34 14.13
C MET A 68 23.97 10.76 14.07
N GLU A 69 24.98 11.55 14.46
CA GLU A 69 26.33 11.05 14.68
C GLU A 69 26.36 10.15 15.93
N THR A 70 26.17 8.86 15.70
CA THR A 70 25.91 7.87 16.77
C THR A 70 27.00 6.81 16.87
N GLY A 71 27.89 6.72 15.88
CA GLY A 71 28.88 5.65 15.78
C GLY A 71 28.29 4.29 15.40
N PHE A 72 26.99 4.22 15.05
CA PHE A 72 26.35 3.03 14.50
C PHE A 72 25.71 3.30 13.14
N GLN A 73 25.51 2.24 12.36
CA GLN A 73 24.77 2.29 11.11
C GLN A 73 23.43 1.57 11.28
N ILE A 74 22.37 2.18 10.78
CA ILE A 74 21.04 1.57 10.77
C ILE A 74 20.95 0.68 9.52
N ASP A 75 20.63 -0.59 9.72
CA ASP A 75 20.35 -1.52 8.64
C ASP A 75 18.96 -1.28 8.05
N ILE A 76 18.87 -0.33 7.12
CA ILE A 76 17.61 0.05 6.47
C ILE A 76 17.05 -1.11 5.63
N GLU A 77 17.90 -1.89 4.96
CA GLU A 77 17.47 -3.04 4.16
C GLU A 77 16.86 -4.14 5.04
N GLY A 78 17.46 -4.41 6.21
CA GLY A 78 16.89 -5.30 7.22
C GLY A 78 15.52 -4.84 7.73
N VAL A 79 15.34 -3.53 7.95
CA VAL A 79 14.04 -2.97 8.35
C VAL A 79 13.00 -3.14 7.24
N LEU A 80 13.33 -2.78 5.98
CA LEU A 80 12.41 -2.87 4.86
C LEU A 80 12.03 -4.32 4.52
N SER A 81 12.98 -5.25 4.59
CA SER A 81 12.72 -6.68 4.38
C SER A 81 11.80 -7.28 5.45
N THR A 82 11.99 -6.88 6.71
CA THR A 82 11.11 -7.29 7.82
C THR A 82 9.70 -6.73 7.62
N LEU A 83 9.57 -5.45 7.26
CA LEU A 83 8.29 -4.81 7.01
C LEU A 83 7.55 -5.50 5.85
N ALA A 84 8.23 -5.79 4.75
CA ALA A 84 7.65 -6.50 3.61
C ALA A 84 7.15 -7.90 3.99
N THR A 85 7.87 -8.61 4.85
CA THR A 85 7.48 -9.93 5.36
C THR A 85 6.21 -9.85 6.20
N GLN A 86 6.13 -8.87 7.10
CA GLN A 86 4.96 -8.68 7.97
C GLN A 86 3.70 -8.29 7.17
N VAL A 87 3.83 -7.41 6.18
CA VAL A 87 2.70 -7.01 5.31
C VAL A 87 2.16 -8.23 4.55
N ARG A 88 3.04 -9.04 3.93
CA ARG A 88 2.61 -10.26 3.21
C ARG A 88 1.98 -11.31 4.13
N ALA A 89 2.42 -11.40 5.39
CA ALA A 89 1.83 -12.32 6.35
C ALA A 89 0.41 -11.90 6.77
N HIS A 90 0.10 -10.60 6.73
CA HIS A 90 -1.22 -10.08 7.05
C HIS A 90 -2.30 -10.54 6.05
N ASP A 91 -1.98 -10.63 4.76
CA ASP A 91 -2.89 -11.13 3.71
C ASP A 91 -3.37 -12.58 3.97
N VAL A 92 -2.56 -13.39 4.68
CA VAL A 92 -2.86 -14.81 4.94
C VAL A 92 -3.85 -15.00 6.11
N HIS A 93 -3.86 -14.08 7.09
CA HIS A 93 -4.76 -14.17 8.25
C HIS A 93 -6.19 -13.70 7.93
N GLU A 94 -6.35 -12.72 7.03
CA GLU A 94 -7.68 -12.22 6.65
C GLU A 94 -8.45 -13.21 5.76
N SER A 95 -7.73 -14.03 4.99
CA SER A 95 -8.29 -15.03 4.07
C SER A 95 -8.69 -16.36 4.75
N SER A 96 -8.39 -16.54 6.04
CA SER A 96 -8.62 -17.80 6.79
C SER A 96 -9.77 -17.75 7.81
N THR A 97 -10.53 -16.64 7.87
CA THR A 97 -11.76 -16.59 8.68
C THR A 97 -12.97 -17.07 7.87
N PRO A 98 -13.60 -18.21 8.18
CA PRO A 98 -14.85 -18.59 7.55
C PRO A 98 -15.95 -17.65 8.06
N ARG A 99 -16.58 -16.90 7.14
CA ARG A 99 -17.84 -16.19 7.42
C ARG A 99 -18.90 -17.24 7.79
N ALA A 100 -19.30 -17.23 9.06
CA ALA A 100 -20.50 -17.91 9.55
C ALA A 100 -21.78 -17.22 9.04
#